data_AF-A0AAN0WCK5-F1
#
_entry.id   AF-A0AAN0WCK5-F1
#
_cell.length_a   1.000
_cell.length_b   1.000
_cell.length_c   1.000
_cell.angle_alpha   90.00
_cell.angle_beta   90.00
_cell.angle_gamma   90.00
#
_symmetry.space_group_name_H-M   'P 1'
#
loop_
_entity.id
_entity.type
_entity.pdbx_description
1 polymer ?
#
loop_
_entity_poly.entity_id
_entity_poly.type
_entity_poly.pdbx_seq_one_letter_code
_entity_poly.pdbx_strand_id
1 'polypeptide(L)' 'MSEEEIRQEINRLRNREIEELFVSREDFMDFRKVLIAEEDFKHFKGIALRGGNVRYIYLDEPEI' A
#
# COMPACT_ATOMS: atom_id res chain seq x y z
N MET A 1 4.66 7.96 -8.57
CA MET A 1 3.40 8.55 -8.07
C MET A 1 3.75 9.76 -7.24
N SER A 2 2.92 10.79 -7.24
CA SER A 2 3.05 11.89 -6.28
C SER A 2 2.64 11.45 -4.87
N GLU A 3 3.11 12.18 -3.86
CA GLU A 3 2.76 11.88 -2.46
C GLU A 3 1.24 11.94 -2.21
N GLU A 4 0.56 12.89 -2.84
CA GLU A 4 -0.91 13.05 -2.73
C GLU A 4 -1.66 11.85 -3.32
N GLU A 5 -1.28 11.39 -4.52
CA GLU A 5 -1.87 10.20 -5.13
C GLU A 5 -1.68 8.96 -4.27
N ILE A 6 -0.50 8.80 -3.65
CA ILE A 6 -0.22 7.68 -2.75
C ILE A 6 -1.16 7.71 -1.53
N ARG A 7 -1.34 8.87 -0.90
CA ARG A 7 -2.24 9.02 0.25
C ARG A 7 -3.68 8.70 -0.11
N GLN A 8 -4.13 9.13 -1.29
CA GLN A 8 -5.46 8.81 -1.80
C GLN A 8 -5.64 7.30 -1.96
N GLU A 9 -4.72 6.61 -2.62
CA GLU A 9 -4.83 5.16 -2.83
C GLU A 9 -4.74 4.35 -1.51
N ILE A 10 -3.89 4.77 -0.57
CA ILE A 10 -3.84 4.20 0.79
C ILE A 10 -5.21 4.32 1.47
N ASN A 11 -5.83 5.50 1.42
CA ASN A 11 -7.14 5.72 2.02
C ASN A 11 -8.23 4.88 1.35
N ARG A 12 -8.21 4.78 0.02
CA ARG A 12 -9.17 3.95 -0.72
C ARG A 12 -9.06 2.47 -0.31
N LEU A 13 -7.85 1.96 -0.18
CA LEU A 13 -7.61 0.57 0.25
C LEU A 13 -8.03 0.35 1.71
N ARG A 14 -7.66 1.26 2.62
CA ARG A 14 -8.06 1.25 4.04
C ARG A 14 -9.58 1.28 4.21
N ASN A 15 -10.26 2.16 3.46
CA ASN A 15 -11.71 2.34 3.51
C ASN A 15 -12.48 1.23 2.77
N ARG A 16 -11.79 0.25 2.20
CA ARG A 16 -12.36 -0.83 1.37
C ARG A 16 -13.11 -0.31 0.14
N GLU A 17 -12.73 0.86 -0.38
CA GLU A 17 -13.21 1.35 -1.68
C GLU A 17 -12.56 0.58 -2.84
N ILE A 18 -11.37 0.04 -2.60
CA ILE A 18 -10.69 -0.95 -3.44
C ILE A 18 -10.26 -2.13 -2.58
N GLU A 19 -10.30 -3.33 -3.14
CA GLU A 19 -9.84 -4.54 -2.45
C GLU A 19 -8.32 -4.72 -2.51
N GLU A 20 -7.70 -4.23 -3.60
CA GLU A 20 -6.28 -4.41 -3.87
C GLU A 20 -5.67 -3.13 -4.46
N LEU A 21 -4.44 -2.84 -4.08
CA LEU A 21 -3.64 -1.76 -4.65
C LEU A 21 -2.36 -2.32 -5.28
N PHE A 22 -2.16 -2.06 -6.58
CA PHE A 22 -0.95 -2.45 -7.29
C PHE A 22 0.04 -1.29 -7.30
N VAL A 23 1.25 -1.56 -6.81
CA VAL A 23 2.36 -0.61 -6.78
C VAL A 23 3.46 -1.12 -7.71
N SER A 24 3.83 -0.31 -8.68
CA SER A 24 4.92 -0.63 -9.62
C SER A 24 6.26 -0.68 -8.89
N ARG A 25 7.26 -1.35 -9.48
CA ARG A 25 8.62 -1.35 -8.94
C ARG A 25 9.20 0.07 -8.88
N GLU A 26 8.88 0.89 -9.88
CA GLU A 26 9.33 2.26 -10.03
C GLU A 26 8.78 3.16 -8.90
N ASP A 27 7.53 2.94 -8.51
CA ASP A 27 6.85 3.73 -7.48
C ASP A 27 7.04 3.19 -6.06
N PHE A 28 7.60 1.99 -5.90
CA PHE A 28 7.67 1.29 -4.63
C PHE A 28 8.36 2.10 -3.52
N MET A 29 9.46 2.78 -3.84
CA MET A 29 10.22 3.51 -2.83
C MET A 29 9.45 4.72 -2.29
N ASP A 30 8.77 5.46 -3.17
CA ASP A 30 7.94 6.60 -2.79
C ASP A 30 6.68 6.14 -2.04
N PHE A 31 6.03 5.08 -2.55
CA PHE A 31 4.88 4.47 -1.89
C PHE A 31 5.22 4.01 -0.47
N ARG A 32 6.31 3.27 -0.31
CA ARG A 32 6.78 2.76 0.99
C ARG A 32 7.01 3.89 1.98
N LYS A 33 7.60 5.01 1.55
CA LYS A 33 7.87 6.15 2.42
C LYS A 33 6.60 6.72 3.05
N VAL A 34 5.53 6.83 2.26
CA VAL A 34 4.23 7.31 2.76
C VAL A 34 3.55 6.24 3.61
N LEU A 35 3.51 4.99 3.14
CA LEU A 35 2.83 3.90 3.85
C LEU A 35 3.36 3.70 5.28
N ILE A 36 4.68 3.67 5.48
CA ILE A 36 5.25 3.43 6.82
C ILE A 36 5.01 4.58 7.81
N ALA A 37 4.56 5.74 7.32
CA ALA A 37 4.22 6.88 8.15
C ALA A 37 2.76 6.83 8.66
N GLU A 38 1.93 5.95 8.10
CA GLU A 38 0.55 5.72 8.56
C GLU A 38 0.54 4.93 9.87
N GLU A 39 -0.32 5.31 10.82
CA GLU A 39 -0.36 4.68 12.16
C GLU A 39 -0.73 3.19 12.11
N ASP A 40 -1.55 2.80 11.14
CA ASP A 40 -2.04 1.45 10.92
C ASP A 40 -1.26 0.69 9.84
N PHE A 41 -0.05 1.12 9.46
CA PHE A 41 0.69 0.53 8.32
C PHE A 41 0.85 -1.00 8.41
N LYS A 42 0.83 -1.58 9.62
CA LYS A 42 0.90 -3.03 9.85
C LYS A 42 -0.33 -3.81 9.36
N HIS A 43 -1.44 -3.13 9.11
CA HIS A 43 -2.62 -3.70 8.48
C HIS A 43 -2.46 -3.85 6.96
N PHE A 44 -1.45 -3.21 6.36
CA PHE A 44 -1.19 -3.30 4.93
C PHE A 44 -0.23 -4.45 4.63
N LYS A 45 -0.76 -5.50 4.02
CA LYS A 45 0.01 -6.66 3.60
C LYS A 45 0.51 -6.51 2.17
N GLY A 46 1.82 -6.37 2.01
CA GLY A 46 2.50 -6.34 0.71
C GLY A 46 2.83 -7.74 0.20
N ILE A 47 2.35 -8.08 -0.99
CA ILE A 47 2.60 -9.34 -1.69
C ILE A 47 3.51 -9.04 -2.88
N ALA A 48 4.78 -9.43 -2.77
CA ALA A 48 5.76 -9.26 -3.84
C ALA A 48 5.39 -10.11 -5.07
N LEU A 49 5.35 -9.47 -6.24
CA LEU A 49 5.04 -10.10 -7.53
C LEU A 49 6.31 -10.28 -8.36
N ARG A 50 6.21 -11.12 -9.40
CA ARG A 50 7.29 -11.26 -10.40
C ARG A 50 7.50 -9.91 -11.09
N GLY A 51 8.76 -9.51 -11.27
CA GLY A 51 9.13 -8.22 -11.88
C GLY A 51 9.37 -7.09 -10.88
N GLY A 52 9.15 -7.33 -9.57
CA GLY A 52 9.43 -6.34 -8.51
C GLY A 52 8.26 -5.40 -8.20
N ASN A 53 7.09 -5.64 -8.81
CA ASN A 53 5.85 -4.98 -8.41
C ASN A 53 5.34 -5.58 -7.10
N VAL A 54 4.49 -4.84 -6.39
CA VAL A 54 3.89 -5.29 -5.13
C VAL A 54 2.38 -5.06 -5.19
N ARG A 55 1.62 -6.07 -4.75
CA ARG A 55 0.17 -5.94 -4.52
C ARG A 55 -0.08 -5.78 -3.03
N TYR A 56 -0.83 -4.77 -2.64
CA TYR A 56 -1.23 -4.53 -1.26
C TYR A 56 -2.69 -4.88 -1.04
N ILE A 57 -2.99 -5.46 0.13
CA ILE A 57 -4.33 -5.63 0.68
C ILE A 57 -4.37 -5.07 2.10
N TYR A 58 -5.56 -4.67 2.56
CA TYR A 58 -5.78 -4.23 3.93
C TYR A 58 -6.40 -5.36 4.76
N LEU A 59 -5.83 -5.60 5.94
CA LEU A 59 -6.24 -6.64 6.88
C LEU A 59 -6.95 -6.04 8.09
N ASP A 60 -7.94 -6.76 8.63
CA ASP A 60 -8.63 -6.34 9.86
C ASP A 60 -7.73 -6.42 11.09
N GLU A 61 -6.79 -7.37 11.10
CA GLU A 61 -5.79 -7.53 12.14
C GLU A 61 -4.39 -7.24 11.55
N PRO A 62 -3.50 -6.57 12.30
CA PRO A 62 -2.16 -6.26 11.81
C PRO A 62 -1.32 -7.54 11.67
N GLU A 63 -0.47 -7.60 10.64
CA GLU A 63 0.58 -8.63 10.59
C GLU A 63 1.66 -8.30 11.65
N ILE A 64 2.01 -9.32 12.45
CA ILE A 64 2.87 -9.23 13.64
C ILE A 64 4.33 -8.91 13.26
#